data_AF-A0A0K9YR21-F1
#
_entry.id   AF-A0A0K9YR21-F1
#
_cell.length_a   1.000
_cell.length_b   1.000
_cell.length_c   1.000
_cell.angle_alpha   90.00
_cell.angle_beta   90.00
_cell.angle_gamma   90.00
#
_symmetry.space_group_name_H-M   'P 1'
#
loop_
_entity.id
_entity.type
_entity.pdbx_description
1 polymer ?
#
loop_
_entity_poly.entity_id
_entity_poly.type
_entity_poly.pdbx_seq_one_letter_code
_entity_poly.pdbx_strand_id
1 'polypeptide(L)'
;MIHFRYHLISLAAVFIALGVGILLGGTAGHNWFTWGEKEVLANMSAKYDRALKSNQELKQQMNRLHLEVERNKEEVVHLMALRYADQLKGSKVYIWPESKGSLERITRLLQSVGVEVAALQEGSKPLDGLLLIYADKQPQWLTEWDKANHVLLVNQEPDSVAKQWALLESVQKLLTETRDAGEKS
;
A
#
# COMPACT_ATOMS: atom_id res chain seq x y z
N MET A 1 -88.97 34.15 14.41
CA MET A 1 -88.47 32.92 15.05
C MET A 1 -87.95 31.99 13.96
N ILE A 2 -86.69 32.12 13.56
CA ILE A 2 -86.09 31.13 12.64
C ILE A 2 -86.00 29.83 13.44
N HIS A 3 -86.75 28.84 12.98
CA HIS A 3 -87.11 27.66 13.75
C HIS A 3 -85.86 26.81 14.04
N PHE A 4 -85.71 26.39 15.30
CA PHE A 4 -84.70 25.46 15.83
C PHE A 4 -84.35 24.27 14.89
N ARG A 5 -85.31 23.84 14.08
CA ARG A 5 -85.15 22.85 13.00
C ARG A 5 -84.01 23.18 12.02
N TYR A 6 -83.86 24.44 11.60
CA TYR A 6 -82.81 24.84 10.65
C TYR A 6 -81.41 24.74 11.27
N HIS A 7 -81.26 25.09 12.54
CA HIS A 7 -80.00 24.93 13.27
C HIS A 7 -79.63 23.45 13.45
N LEU A 8 -80.61 22.60 13.75
CA LEU A 8 -80.39 21.16 13.91
C LEU A 8 -79.94 20.49 12.59
N ILE A 9 -80.55 20.88 11.47
CA ILE A 9 -80.21 20.37 10.13
C ILE A 9 -78.81 20.83 9.71
N SER A 10 -78.46 22.09 9.96
CA SER A 10 -77.11 22.61 9.67
C SER A 10 -76.04 21.91 10.51
N LEU A 11 -76.30 21.71 11.81
CA LEU A 11 -75.38 21.00 12.69
C LEU A 11 -75.19 19.54 12.25
N ALA A 12 -76.27 18.83 11.91
CA ALA A 12 -76.20 17.47 11.38
C ALA A 12 -75.41 17.41 10.06
N ALA A 13 -75.59 18.38 9.16
CA ALA A 13 -74.84 18.44 7.92
C ALA A 13 -73.34 18.64 8.15
N VAL A 14 -72.94 19.48 9.11
CA VAL A 14 -71.53 19.65 9.50
C VAL A 14 -70.94 18.35 10.05
N PHE A 15 -71.67 17.65 10.92
CA PHE A 15 -71.20 16.37 11.47
C PHE A 15 -71.08 15.28 10.40
N ILE A 16 -72.00 15.21 9.43
CA ILE A 16 -71.93 14.27 8.31
C ILE A 16 -70.74 14.61 7.41
N ALA A 17 -70.54 15.88 7.07
CA ALA A 17 -69.39 16.31 6.27
C ALA A 17 -68.06 15.98 6.96
N LEU A 18 -68.00 16.17 8.29
CA LEU A 18 -66.82 15.81 9.09
C LEU A 18 -66.60 14.30 9.12
N GLY A 19 -67.66 13.51 9.35
CA GLY A 19 -67.58 12.05 9.39
C GLY A 19 -67.14 11.46 8.05
N VAL A 20 -67.70 11.95 6.94
CA VAL A 20 -67.32 11.54 5.59
C VAL A 20 -65.89 11.97 5.26
N GLY A 21 -65.49 13.20 5.66
CA GLY A 21 -64.12 13.69 5.48
C GLY A 21 -63.08 12.84 6.22
N ILE A 22 -63.37 12.45 7.47
CA ILE A 22 -62.48 11.57 8.26
C ILE A 22 -62.45 10.16 7.67
N LEU A 23 -63.60 9.62 7.26
CA LEU A 23 -63.68 8.27 6.70
C LEU A 23 -62.87 8.17 5.39
N LEU A 24 -63.03 9.13 4.48
CA LEU A 24 -62.29 9.16 3.22
C LEU A 24 -60.81 9.48 3.44
N GLY A 25 -60.48 10.44 4.31
CA GLY A 25 -59.09 10.79 4.63
C GLY A 25 -58.34 9.65 5.32
N GLY A 26 -58.99 8.94 6.24
CA GLY A 26 -58.39 7.83 6.99
C GLY A 26 -58.23 6.55 6.15
N THR A 27 -59.21 6.20 5.32
CA THR A 27 -59.17 4.95 4.54
C THR A 27 -58.38 5.07 3.24
N ALA A 28 -58.51 6.19 2.51
CA ALA A 28 -57.76 6.40 1.26
C ALA A 28 -56.28 6.69 1.51
N GLY A 29 -55.95 7.41 2.59
CA GLY A 29 -54.57 7.71 2.97
C GLY A 29 -53.77 6.46 3.38
N HIS A 30 -54.41 5.50 4.05
CA HIS A 30 -53.75 4.29 4.54
C HIS A 30 -53.26 3.37 3.41
N ASN A 31 -54.07 3.19 2.36
CA ASN A 31 -53.71 2.32 1.23
C ASN A 31 -52.57 2.92 0.38
N TRP A 32 -52.54 4.24 0.20
CA TRP A 32 -51.46 4.93 -0.53
C TRP A 32 -50.13 4.88 0.25
N PHE A 33 -50.19 5.11 1.56
CA PHE A 33 -49.00 5.14 2.42
C PHE A 33 -48.32 3.77 2.51
N THR A 34 -49.11 2.69 2.67
CA THR A 34 -48.59 1.32 2.78
C THR A 34 -47.92 0.81 1.50
N TRP A 35 -48.38 1.23 0.33
CA TRP A 35 -47.73 0.92 -0.95
C TRP A 35 -46.41 1.68 -1.12
N GLY A 36 -46.40 2.98 -0.81
CA GLY A 36 -45.20 3.81 -0.89
C GLY A 36 -44.09 3.34 0.05
N GLU A 37 -44.43 2.96 1.29
CA GLU A 37 -43.44 2.41 2.23
C GLU A 37 -42.82 1.10 1.74
N LYS A 38 -43.64 0.16 1.24
CA LYS A 38 -43.14 -1.12 0.73
C LYS A 38 -42.21 -0.93 -0.46
N GLU A 39 -42.53 -0.03 -1.38
CA GLU A 39 -41.71 0.23 -2.56
C GLU A 39 -40.40 0.94 -2.22
N VAL A 40 -40.42 1.86 -1.24
CA VAL A 40 -39.19 2.50 -0.73
C VAL A 40 -38.30 1.47 -0.03
N LEU A 41 -38.85 0.62 0.84
CA LEU A 41 -38.08 -0.45 1.48
C LEU A 41 -37.51 -1.44 0.47
N ALA A 42 -38.29 -1.85 -0.53
CA ALA A 42 -37.83 -2.76 -1.59
C ALA A 42 -36.67 -2.13 -2.38
N ASN A 43 -36.78 -0.85 -2.74
CA ASN A 43 -35.72 -0.12 -3.43
C ASN A 43 -34.46 0.06 -2.55
N MET A 44 -34.62 0.30 -1.25
CA MET A 44 -33.50 0.39 -0.32
C MET A 44 -32.79 -0.96 -0.16
N SER A 45 -33.54 -2.06 0.01
CA SER A 45 -32.97 -3.41 0.07
C SER A 45 -32.19 -3.72 -1.21
N ALA A 46 -32.79 -3.47 -2.38
CA ALA A 46 -32.12 -3.72 -3.65
C ALA A 46 -30.87 -2.85 -3.88
N LYS A 47 -30.82 -1.64 -3.33
CA LYS A 47 -29.62 -0.78 -3.34
C LYS A 47 -28.56 -1.30 -2.37
N TYR A 48 -28.98 -1.74 -1.18
CA TYR A 48 -28.09 -2.32 -0.18
C TYR A 48 -27.43 -3.60 -0.69
N ASP A 49 -28.20 -4.52 -1.26
CA ASP A 49 -27.69 -5.77 -1.83
C ASP A 49 -26.69 -5.51 -2.96
N ARG A 50 -26.99 -4.54 -3.84
CA ARG A 50 -26.06 -4.10 -4.89
C ARG A 50 -24.77 -3.51 -4.31
N ALA A 51 -24.88 -2.66 -3.29
CA ALA A 51 -23.72 -2.07 -2.63
C ALA A 51 -22.86 -3.14 -1.95
N LEU A 52 -23.48 -4.13 -1.28
CA LEU A 52 -22.78 -5.23 -0.63
C LEU A 52 -22.04 -6.09 -1.65
N LYS A 53 -22.70 -6.44 -2.77
CA LYS A 53 -22.09 -7.20 -3.85
C LYS A 53 -20.91 -6.45 -4.49
N SER A 54 -21.08 -5.16 -4.78
CA SER A 54 -20.01 -4.32 -5.31
C SER A 54 -18.82 -4.22 -4.35
N ASN A 55 -19.07 -4.12 -3.04
CA ASN A 55 -18.02 -4.10 -2.03
C ASN A 55 -17.24 -5.43 -2.01
N GLN A 56 -17.92 -6.56 -2.13
CA GLN A 56 -17.29 -7.88 -2.21
C GLN A 56 -16.45 -8.02 -3.49
N GLU A 57 -16.98 -7.60 -4.65
CA GLU A 57 -16.25 -7.61 -5.92
C GLU A 57 -15.00 -6.72 -5.87
N LEU A 58 -15.11 -5.52 -5.30
CA LEU A 58 -13.97 -4.60 -5.12
C LEU A 58 -12.91 -5.20 -4.20
N LYS A 59 -13.30 -5.84 -3.09
CA LYS A 59 -12.37 -6.56 -2.21
C LYS A 59 -11.65 -7.69 -2.92
N GLN A 60 -12.36 -8.46 -3.75
CA GLN A 60 -11.77 -9.52 -4.55
C GLN A 60 -10.81 -8.98 -5.62
N GLN A 61 -11.15 -7.88 -6.28
CA GLN A 61 -10.26 -7.20 -7.23
C GLN A 61 -9.00 -6.68 -6.55
N MET A 62 -9.14 -6.02 -5.39
CA MET A 62 -8.00 -5.52 -4.63
C MET A 62 -7.06 -6.66 -4.20
N ASN A 63 -7.60 -7.77 -3.69
CA ASN A 63 -6.79 -8.93 -3.32
C ASN A 63 -6.05 -9.53 -4.53
N ARG A 64 -6.72 -9.65 -5.70
CA ARG A 64 -6.08 -10.14 -6.92
C ARG A 64 -4.94 -9.22 -7.37
N LEU A 65 -5.20 -7.91 -7.40
CA LEU A 65 -4.20 -6.93 -7.80
C LEU A 65 -3.00 -6.93 -6.84
N HIS A 66 -3.24 -7.09 -5.54
CA HIS A 66 -2.17 -7.17 -4.55
C HIS A 66 -1.28 -8.41 -4.77
N LEU A 67 -1.88 -9.57 -5.03
CA LEU A 67 -1.15 -10.79 -5.35
C LEU A 67 -0.34 -10.67 -6.66
N GLU A 68 -0.92 -10.05 -7.69
CA GLU A 68 -0.25 -9.81 -8.97
C GLU A 68 0.94 -8.85 -8.81
N VAL A 69 0.79 -7.80 -8.00
CA VAL A 69 1.88 -6.88 -7.68
C VAL A 69 3.01 -7.59 -6.94
N GLU A 70 2.72 -8.42 -5.94
CA GLU A 70 3.78 -9.15 -5.22
C GLU A 70 4.52 -10.14 -6.13
N ARG A 71 3.79 -10.86 -6.99
CA ARG A 71 4.42 -11.74 -7.98
C ARG A 71 5.30 -10.97 -8.97
N ASN A 72 4.82 -9.83 -9.48
CA ASN A 72 5.61 -8.98 -10.38
C ASN A 72 6.87 -8.44 -9.71
N LYS A 73 6.84 -8.14 -8.40
CA LYS A 73 8.04 -7.71 -7.67
C LYS A 73 9.12 -8.79 -7.65
N GLU A 74 8.74 -10.05 -7.42
CA GLU A 74 9.70 -11.18 -7.43
C GLU A 74 10.32 -11.38 -8.82
N GLU A 75 9.50 -11.33 -9.88
CA GLU A 75 9.97 -11.43 -11.26
C GLU A 75 10.92 -10.27 -11.62
N VAL A 76 10.60 -9.04 -11.21
CA VAL A 76 11.47 -7.87 -11.43
C VAL A 76 12.80 -8.02 -10.69
N VAL A 77 12.81 -8.47 -9.44
CA VAL A 77 14.05 -8.71 -8.68
C VAL A 77 14.90 -9.78 -9.36
N HIS A 78 14.29 -10.84 -9.92
CA HIS A 78 15.03 -11.88 -10.63
C HIS A 78 15.65 -11.38 -11.94
N LEU A 79 14.91 -10.59 -12.72
CA LEU A 79 15.43 -9.96 -13.95
C LEU A 79 16.53 -8.94 -13.65
N MET A 80 16.39 -8.18 -12.57
CA MET A 80 17.45 -7.29 -12.07
C MET A 80 18.70 -8.09 -11.73
N ALA A 81 18.54 -9.21 -11.01
CA ALA A 81 19.66 -10.03 -10.64
C ALA A 81 20.42 -10.55 -11.88
N LEU A 82 19.70 -10.97 -12.92
CA LEU A 82 20.30 -11.42 -14.17
C LEU A 82 21.07 -10.30 -14.90
N ARG A 83 20.56 -9.07 -14.91
CA ARG A 83 21.23 -7.92 -15.56
C ARG A 83 22.56 -7.58 -14.90
N TYR A 84 22.61 -7.61 -13.58
CA TYR A 84 23.79 -7.20 -12.82
C TYR A 84 24.74 -8.36 -12.49
N ALA A 85 24.27 -9.62 -12.59
CA ALA A 85 25.08 -10.80 -12.31
C ALA A 85 26.38 -10.80 -13.11
N ASP A 86 26.36 -10.57 -14.43
CA ASP A 86 27.57 -10.65 -15.24
C ASP A 86 28.65 -9.62 -14.86
N GLN A 87 28.25 -8.49 -14.27
CA GLN A 87 29.17 -7.40 -13.89
C GLN A 87 29.58 -7.45 -12.43
N LEU A 88 28.72 -7.98 -11.55
CA LEU A 88 28.94 -8.05 -10.11
C LEU A 88 29.49 -9.41 -9.65
N LYS A 89 29.41 -10.45 -10.49
CA LYS A 89 29.87 -11.80 -10.17
C LYS A 89 31.36 -11.84 -9.83
N GLY A 90 31.67 -12.37 -8.65
CA GLY A 90 33.05 -12.46 -8.14
C GLY A 90 33.57 -11.17 -7.50
N SER A 91 32.75 -10.11 -7.43
CA SER A 91 33.09 -8.91 -6.67
C SER A 91 32.92 -9.17 -5.17
N LYS A 92 33.83 -8.64 -4.36
CA LYS A 92 33.77 -8.71 -2.90
C LYS A 92 33.15 -7.45 -2.32
N VAL A 93 32.15 -7.63 -1.48
CA VAL A 93 31.49 -6.56 -0.74
C VAL A 93 31.58 -6.87 0.75
N TYR A 94 32.16 -5.94 1.49
CA TYR A 94 32.26 -6.01 2.94
C TYR A 94 31.11 -5.24 3.57
N ILE A 95 30.39 -5.81 4.54
CA ILE A 95 29.28 -5.13 5.22
C ILE A 95 29.64 -4.89 6.68
N TRP A 96 29.49 -3.63 7.13
CA TRP A 96 29.59 -3.25 8.54
C TRP A 96 28.25 -2.71 9.06
N PRO A 97 27.63 -3.38 10.05
CA PRO A 97 26.43 -2.86 10.74
C PRO A 97 26.76 -1.97 11.93
N GLU A 98 26.12 -0.79 12.05
CA GLU A 98 26.12 0.04 13.27
C GLU A 98 25.30 -0.59 14.41
N SER A 99 24.29 -1.40 14.05
CA SER A 99 23.33 -2.03 14.95
C SER A 99 23.11 -3.49 14.56
N LYS A 100 22.77 -4.37 15.51
CA LYS A 100 22.39 -5.78 15.26
C LYS A 100 21.06 -5.93 14.49
N GLY A 101 20.78 -5.04 13.54
CA GLY A 101 19.68 -5.15 12.60
C GLY A 101 19.88 -6.33 11.65
N SER A 102 18.77 -6.81 11.06
CA SER A 102 18.82 -7.91 10.10
C SER A 102 19.38 -7.43 8.76
N LEU A 103 20.66 -7.70 8.51
CA LEU A 103 21.29 -7.50 7.20
C LEU A 103 20.95 -8.63 6.21
N GLU A 104 20.06 -9.54 6.58
CA GLU A 104 19.77 -10.76 5.82
C GLU A 104 19.19 -10.45 4.44
N ARG A 105 18.38 -9.39 4.29
CA ARG A 105 17.81 -9.01 2.99
C ARG A 105 18.88 -8.47 2.05
N ILE A 106 19.72 -7.55 2.52
CA ILE A 106 20.82 -6.98 1.72
C ILE A 106 21.80 -8.09 1.33
N THR A 107 22.15 -8.95 2.28
CA THR A 107 23.05 -10.09 2.05
C THR A 107 22.48 -11.04 0.99
N ARG A 108 21.19 -11.41 1.10
CA ARG A 108 20.53 -12.27 0.10
C ARG A 108 20.44 -11.62 -1.28
N LEU A 109 20.18 -10.31 -1.34
CA LEU A 109 20.13 -9.56 -2.61
C LEU A 109 21.50 -9.49 -3.29
N LEU A 110 22.58 -9.28 -2.54
CA LEU A 110 23.93 -9.26 -3.10
C LEU A 110 24.40 -10.68 -3.49
N GLN A 111 24.09 -11.68 -2.67
CA GLN A 111 24.41 -13.07 -3.00
C GLN A 111 23.64 -13.56 -4.25
N SER A 112 22.40 -13.10 -4.47
CA SER A 112 21.63 -13.50 -5.66
C SER A 112 22.20 -12.96 -6.97
N VAL A 113 22.99 -11.88 -6.93
CA VAL A 113 23.77 -11.35 -8.08
C VAL A 113 25.20 -11.90 -8.15
N GLY A 114 25.55 -12.87 -7.29
CA GLY A 114 26.88 -13.50 -7.31
C GLY A 114 27.99 -12.68 -6.68
N VAL A 115 27.65 -11.72 -5.83
CA VAL A 115 28.61 -10.95 -5.01
C VAL A 115 28.99 -11.76 -3.77
N GLU A 116 30.28 -11.80 -3.47
CA GLU A 116 30.79 -12.37 -2.22
C GLU A 116 30.62 -11.36 -1.09
N VAL A 117 29.72 -11.65 -0.17
CA VAL A 117 29.44 -10.79 0.99
C VAL A 117 30.24 -11.29 2.21
N ALA A 118 31.06 -10.41 2.78
CA ALA A 118 31.82 -10.68 4.01
C ALA A 118 31.46 -9.65 5.10
N ALA A 119 31.27 -10.09 6.33
CA ALA A 119 31.08 -9.18 7.45
C ALA A 119 32.43 -8.55 7.84
N LEU A 120 32.48 -7.23 7.99
CA LEU A 120 33.66 -6.52 8.46
C LEU A 120 33.58 -6.29 9.96
N GLN A 121 34.69 -6.59 10.66
CA GLN A 121 34.86 -6.21 12.07
C GLN A 121 35.43 -4.79 12.13
N GLU A 122 35.02 -4.03 13.14
CA GLU A 122 35.49 -2.65 13.36
C GLU A 122 37.04 -2.61 13.41
N GLY A 123 37.64 -1.71 12.63
CA GLY A 123 39.10 -1.57 12.53
C GLY A 123 39.82 -2.51 11.53
N SER A 124 39.12 -3.40 10.82
CA SER A 124 39.71 -4.27 9.80
C SER A 124 39.64 -3.64 8.41
N LYS A 125 40.76 -3.39 7.72
CA LYS A 125 40.74 -2.83 6.37
C LYS A 125 40.31 -3.88 5.34
N PRO A 126 39.33 -3.62 4.46
CA PRO A 126 39.03 -4.50 3.35
C PRO A 126 40.23 -4.54 2.40
N LEU A 127 40.71 -5.75 2.10
CA LEU A 127 41.92 -5.98 1.28
C LEU A 127 41.66 -5.62 -0.19
N ASP A 128 40.51 -6.05 -0.73
CA ASP A 128 40.06 -5.78 -2.09
C ASP A 128 38.52 -5.86 -2.13
N GLY A 129 37.84 -4.74 -2.40
CA GLY A 129 36.38 -4.72 -2.53
C GLY A 129 35.69 -3.44 -2.06
N LEU A 130 34.37 -3.40 -2.22
CA LEU A 130 33.52 -2.28 -1.79
C LEU A 130 33.11 -2.47 -0.32
N LEU A 131 33.17 -1.40 0.48
CA LEU A 131 32.67 -1.38 1.85
C LEU A 131 31.25 -0.78 1.89
N LEU A 132 30.29 -1.59 2.31
CA LEU A 132 28.92 -1.21 2.57
C LEU A 132 28.73 -0.97 4.08
N ILE A 133 28.32 0.23 4.45
CA ILE A 133 28.13 0.62 5.85
C ILE A 133 26.63 0.80 6.09
N TYR A 134 26.07 -0.03 6.96
CA TYR A 134 24.69 0.07 7.39
C TYR A 134 24.61 0.88 8.68
N ALA A 135 24.46 2.21 8.54
CA ALA A 135 24.51 3.16 9.64
C ALA A 135 23.73 4.44 9.32
N ASP A 136 23.18 5.09 10.35
CA ASP A 136 22.57 6.42 10.20
C ASP A 136 23.62 7.50 9.99
N LYS A 137 24.82 7.29 10.53
CA LYS A 137 25.96 8.19 10.43
C LYS A 137 27.22 7.42 10.05
N GLN A 138 28.08 8.06 9.25
CA GLN A 138 29.40 7.51 8.94
C GLN A 138 30.19 7.33 10.24
N PRO A 139 30.76 6.13 10.49
CA PRO A 139 31.48 5.88 11.73
C PRO A 139 32.80 6.64 11.76
N GLN A 140 33.19 7.13 12.94
CA GLN A 140 34.35 8.01 13.11
C GLN A 140 35.67 7.37 12.68
N TRP A 141 35.83 6.06 12.84
CA TRP A 141 37.01 5.31 12.41
C TRP A 141 37.20 5.31 10.88
N LEU A 142 36.14 5.57 10.11
CA LEU A 142 36.22 5.66 8.65
C LEU A 142 36.76 7.00 8.16
N THR A 143 36.69 8.04 8.99
CA THR A 143 37.27 9.36 8.67
C THR A 143 38.78 9.27 8.41
N GLU A 144 39.44 8.28 9.01
CA GLU A 144 40.87 8.01 8.78
C GLU A 144 41.14 7.29 7.46
N TRP A 145 40.12 6.67 6.85
CA TRP A 145 40.20 5.87 5.63
C TRP A 145 39.77 6.62 4.36
N ASP A 146 39.40 7.90 4.49
CA ASP A 146 38.80 8.80 3.49
C ASP A 146 39.67 9.09 2.23
N LYS A 147 40.70 8.27 1.98
CA LYS A 147 41.51 8.28 0.76
C LYS A 147 41.28 7.07 -0.15
N ALA A 148 40.49 6.08 0.27
CA ALA A 148 40.09 4.96 -0.56
C ALA A 148 38.58 5.04 -0.82
N ASN A 149 38.21 5.54 -2.00
CA ASN A 149 36.86 5.95 -2.47
C ASN A 149 35.79 4.83 -2.53
N HIS A 150 35.82 3.84 -1.65
CA HIS A 150 35.07 2.59 -1.85
C HIS A 150 34.05 2.33 -0.73
N VAL A 151 33.42 3.39 -0.23
CA VAL A 151 32.44 3.32 0.85
C VAL A 151 31.06 3.70 0.34
N LEU A 152 30.08 2.83 0.56
CA LEU A 152 28.66 3.09 0.35
C LEU A 152 27.93 3.11 1.70
N LEU A 153 27.35 4.25 2.06
CA LEU A 153 26.52 4.40 3.25
C LEU A 153 25.07 4.03 2.91
N VAL A 154 24.47 3.13 3.70
CA VAL A 154 23.08 2.68 3.56
C VAL A 154 22.38 2.87 4.90
N ASN A 155 21.50 3.86 4.96
CA ASN A 155 20.86 4.25 6.23
C ASN A 155 19.59 3.46 6.50
N GLN A 156 19.06 2.74 5.51
CA GLN A 156 17.81 1.99 5.63
C GLN A 156 17.85 0.72 4.79
N GLU A 157 17.27 -0.35 5.32
CA GLU A 157 17.07 -1.58 4.58
C GLU A 157 16.15 -1.30 3.37
N PRO A 158 16.47 -1.83 2.18
CA PRO A 158 15.67 -1.55 0.99
C PRO A 158 14.34 -2.33 1.04
N ASP A 159 13.32 -1.65 1.58
CA ASP A 159 11.95 -2.17 1.76
C ASP A 159 11.13 -2.23 0.46
N SER A 160 11.62 -1.62 -0.62
CA SER A 160 10.94 -1.57 -1.92
C SER A 160 11.89 -1.96 -3.05
N VAL A 161 11.32 -2.50 -4.14
CA VAL A 161 12.09 -2.88 -5.34
C VAL A 161 12.89 -1.70 -5.91
N ALA A 162 12.33 -0.48 -5.88
CA ALA A 162 13.04 0.72 -6.31
C ALA A 162 14.28 1.01 -5.44
N LYS A 163 14.17 0.87 -4.11
CA LYS A 163 15.31 1.03 -3.20
C LYS A 163 16.36 -0.08 -3.40
N GLN A 164 15.92 -1.31 -3.65
CA GLN A 164 16.82 -2.44 -3.95
C GLN A 164 17.61 -2.20 -5.25
N TRP A 165 16.94 -1.64 -6.26
CA TRP A 165 17.58 -1.28 -7.51
C TRP A 165 18.62 -0.17 -7.33
N ALA A 166 18.24 0.94 -6.69
CA ALA A 166 19.16 2.05 -6.44
C ALA A 166 20.42 1.60 -5.69
N LEU A 167 20.28 0.62 -4.79
CA LEU A 167 21.41 -0.01 -4.10
C LEU A 167 22.32 -0.78 -5.06
N LEU A 168 21.77 -1.67 -5.89
CA LEU A 168 22.56 -2.45 -6.86
C LEU A 168 23.27 -1.57 -7.88
N GLU A 169 22.60 -0.52 -8.37
CA GLU A 169 23.18 0.45 -9.29
C GLU A 169 24.34 1.22 -8.64
N SER A 170 24.17 1.64 -7.39
CA SER A 170 25.24 2.33 -6.64
C SER A 170 26.44 1.42 -6.40
N VAL A 171 26.20 0.15 -6.05
CA VAL A 171 27.26 -0.87 -5.87
C VAL A 171 27.99 -1.11 -7.19
N GLN A 172 27.26 -1.29 -8.28
CA GLN A 172 27.83 -1.51 -9.62
C GLN A 172 28.67 -0.31 -10.09
N LYS A 173 28.14 0.91 -9.92
CA LYS A 173 28.85 2.13 -10.29
C LYS A 173 30.18 2.23 -9.56
N LEU A 174 30.19 2.05 -8.24
CA LEU A 174 31.39 2.11 -7.43
C LEU A 174 32.39 1.00 -7.79
N LEU A 175 31.93 -0.23 -8.04
CA LEU A 175 32.79 -1.33 -8.47
C LEU A 175 33.36 -1.15 -9.89
N THR A 176 32.64 -0.47 -10.78
CA THR A 176 33.15 -0.15 -12.12
C THR A 176 34.22 0.94 -12.02
N GLU A 177 33.97 1.97 -11.21
CA GLU A 177 34.95 3.02 -10.92
C GLU A 177 36.22 2.46 -10.26
N THR A 178 36.11 1.45 -9.38
CA THR A 178 37.29 0.81 -8.77
C THR A 178 38.12 0.03 -9.79
N ARG A 179 37.46 -0.68 -10.71
CA ARG A 179 38.16 -1.46 -11.74
C ARG A 179 38.91 -0.56 -12.73
N ASP A 180 38.26 0.53 -13.16
CA ASP A 180 38.84 1.48 -14.09
C ASP A 180 39.98 2.31 -13.46
N ALA A 181 39.94 2.55 -12.15
CA ALA A 181 41.01 3.22 -11.41
C ALA A 181 42.24 2.32 -11.20
N GLY A 182 42.03 1.00 -11.02
CA GLY A 182 43.10 0.00 -10.91
C GLY A 182 43.83 -0.28 -12.23
N GLU A 183 43.16 -0.18 -13.37
CA GLU A 183 43.77 -0.39 -14.71
C GLU A 183 44.59 0.82 -15.22
N LYS A 184 44.46 2.00 -14.61
CA LYS A 184 45.16 3.23 -15.02
C LYS A 184 46.43 3.54 -14.21
N SER A 185 46.79 2.71 -13.23
CA SER A 185 48.01 2.85 -12.42
C SER A 185 49.04 1.78 -12.75
#